data_AF-A0A2K9MBF1-F1
#
_entry.id   AF-A0A2K9MBF1-F1
#
_cell.length_a   1.000
_cell.length_b   1.000
_cell.length_c   1.000
_cell.angle_alpha   90.00
_cell.angle_beta   90.00
_cell.angle_gamma   90.00
#
_symmetry.space_group_name_H-M   'P 1'
#
loop_
_entity.id
_entity.type
_entity.pdbx_description
1 polymer ?
#
loop_
_entity_poly.entity_id
_entity_poly.type
_entity_poly.pdbx_seq_one_letter_code
_entity_poly.pdbx_strand_id
1 'polypeptide(L)'
;MVVIPPTYFDGEVLSDLVAIAPGDIMAMFRRCGTGPRQGIIRRARALGGNEWRHIPPPEPGMVIMRDDLVLSAASVARFEEEHGVFRRVNPNAGKGHDWEGFYGALILRLFQRGLPEKQADLVGEMLDWFIANSTDGDAPDESTVRKRVSPILRMLNAEA
;
A
#
# COMPACT_ATOMS: atom_id res chain seq x y z
N MET A 1 -7.86 -1.25 -15.47
CA MET A 1 -7.71 -0.90 -16.90
C MET A 1 -6.63 -1.80 -17.47
N VAL A 2 -6.48 -1.86 -18.78
CA VAL A 2 -5.46 -2.69 -19.44
C VAL A 2 -4.99 -2.01 -20.72
N VAL A 3 -3.71 -2.19 -21.07
CA VAL A 3 -3.16 -1.71 -22.34
C VAL A 3 -3.33 -2.81 -23.40
N ILE A 4 -3.89 -2.47 -24.55
CA ILE A 4 -4.23 -3.43 -25.60
C ILE A 4 -3.70 -2.99 -26.96
N PRO A 5 -3.34 -3.92 -27.87
CA PRO A 5 -3.14 -3.57 -29.26
C PRO A 5 -4.46 -3.17 -29.91
N PRO A 6 -4.44 -2.49 -31.07
CA PRO A 6 -5.63 -2.23 -31.87
C PRO A 6 -6.47 -3.50 -32.09
N THR A 7 -7.67 -3.52 -31.52
CA THR A 7 -8.54 -4.70 -31.47
C THR A 7 -9.98 -4.28 -31.78
N TYR A 8 -10.68 -5.09 -32.58
CA TYR A 8 -12.08 -4.83 -32.93
C TYR A 8 -13.04 -5.22 -31.80
N PHE A 9 -13.91 -4.28 -31.42
CA PHE A 9 -15.04 -4.46 -30.53
C PHE A 9 -16.29 -3.85 -31.19
N ASP A 10 -17.29 -4.67 -31.51
CA ASP A 10 -18.54 -4.27 -32.19
C ASP A 10 -18.31 -3.34 -33.39
N GLY A 11 -17.34 -3.68 -34.26
CA GLY A 11 -17.03 -2.93 -35.48
C GLY A 11 -16.18 -1.66 -35.28
N GLU A 12 -15.81 -1.31 -34.04
CA GLU A 12 -14.88 -0.23 -33.74
C GLU A 12 -13.54 -0.77 -33.26
N VAL A 13 -12.46 -0.09 -33.62
CA VAL A 13 -11.13 -0.42 -33.12
C VAL A 13 -10.89 0.33 -31.82
N LEU A 14 -10.64 -0.41 -30.74
CA LEU A 14 -10.10 0.12 -29.50
C LEU A 14 -8.62 -0.23 -29.39
N SER A 15 -7.81 0.70 -28.88
CA SER A 15 -6.37 0.52 -28.68
C SER A 15 -5.90 1.19 -27.40
N ASP A 16 -4.64 0.95 -27.04
CA ASP A 16 -3.95 1.57 -25.92
C ASP A 16 -4.65 1.28 -24.60
N LEU A 17 -4.82 2.26 -23.73
CA LEU A 17 -5.39 2.05 -22.41
C LEU A 17 -6.92 2.02 -22.48
N VAL A 18 -7.52 0.90 -22.06
CA VAL A 18 -8.98 0.71 -22.03
C VAL A 18 -9.48 0.27 -20.65
N ALA A 19 -10.76 0.54 -20.38
CA ALA A 19 -11.46 -0.02 -19.24
C ALA A 19 -11.96 -1.43 -19.56
N ILE A 20 -11.85 -2.33 -18.57
CA ILE A 20 -12.36 -3.70 -18.63
C ILE A 20 -13.26 -3.97 -17.44
N ALA A 21 -14.20 -4.90 -17.61
CA ALA A 21 -15.11 -5.24 -16.54
C ALA A 21 -14.40 -6.13 -15.50
N PRO A 22 -14.49 -5.82 -14.19
CA PRO A 22 -13.85 -6.64 -13.15
C PRO A 22 -14.26 -8.11 -13.20
N GLY A 23 -15.52 -8.41 -13.54
CA GLY A 23 -16.03 -9.77 -13.67
C GLY A 23 -15.24 -10.65 -14.63
N ASP A 24 -14.65 -10.07 -15.69
CA ASP A 24 -13.89 -10.80 -16.70
C ASP A 24 -12.51 -11.26 -16.16
N ILE A 25 -12.02 -10.61 -15.09
CA ILE A 25 -10.70 -10.86 -14.49
C ILE A 25 -10.77 -11.40 -13.05
N MET A 26 -11.96 -11.50 -12.46
CA MET A 26 -12.12 -11.95 -11.06
C MET A 26 -11.41 -13.27 -10.77
N ALA A 27 -11.46 -14.21 -11.72
CA ALA A 27 -10.83 -15.52 -11.57
C ALA A 27 -9.30 -15.42 -11.36
N MET A 28 -8.64 -14.38 -11.87
CA MET A 28 -7.19 -14.16 -11.73
C MET A 28 -6.76 -13.76 -10.31
N PHE A 29 -7.68 -13.23 -9.50
CA PHE A 29 -7.40 -12.66 -8.17
C PHE A 29 -8.03 -13.48 -7.03
N ARG A 30 -7.88 -14.82 -7.09
CA ARG A 30 -8.35 -15.70 -6.01
C ARG A 30 -7.61 -15.38 -4.70
N ARG A 31 -8.35 -15.35 -3.58
CA ARG A 31 -7.80 -15.01 -2.24
C ARG A 31 -6.62 -15.88 -1.80
N CYS A 32 -6.59 -17.16 -2.19
CA CYS A 32 -5.51 -18.08 -1.87
C CYS A 32 -4.27 -17.95 -2.77
N GLY A 33 -4.25 -16.98 -3.70
CA GLY A 33 -3.11 -16.74 -4.60
C GLY A 33 -2.99 -17.71 -5.78
N THR A 34 -3.87 -18.72 -5.89
CA THR A 34 -3.84 -19.73 -6.97
C THR A 34 -4.60 -19.30 -8.23
N GLY A 35 -4.86 -18.00 -8.42
CA GLY A 35 -5.51 -17.50 -9.62
C GLY A 35 -4.59 -17.66 -10.85
N PRO A 36 -5.14 -17.94 -12.04
CA PRO A 36 -4.35 -17.94 -13.26
C PRO A 36 -3.70 -16.57 -13.50
N ARG A 37 -2.51 -16.57 -14.11
CA ARG A 37 -1.79 -15.34 -14.48
C ARG A 37 -2.39 -14.62 -15.69
N GLN A 38 -3.21 -15.32 -16.48
CA GLN A 38 -3.87 -14.80 -17.65
C GLN A 38 -5.40 -14.89 -17.51
N GLY A 39 -6.09 -13.95 -18.14
CA GLY A 39 -7.55 -13.92 -18.25
C GLY A 39 -7.97 -13.68 -19.70
N ILE A 40 -9.26 -13.88 -19.97
CA ILE A 40 -9.85 -13.57 -21.28
C ILE A 40 -10.89 -12.48 -21.05
N ILE A 41 -10.73 -11.36 -21.75
CA ILE A 41 -11.74 -10.31 -21.78
C ILE A 41 -12.52 -10.39 -23.09
N ARG A 42 -13.82 -10.09 -23.02
CA ARG A 42 -14.70 -10.03 -24.19
C ARG A 42 -15.36 -8.68 -24.37
N ARG A 43 -15.11 -7.76 -23.44
CA ARG A 43 -15.63 -6.42 -23.52
C ARG A 43 -14.61 -5.43 -23.01
N ALA A 44 -14.58 -4.30 -23.68
CA ALA A 44 -13.78 -3.16 -23.29
C ALA A 44 -14.57 -1.89 -23.55
N ARG A 45 -14.09 -0.81 -22.96
CA ARG A 45 -14.65 0.52 -23.16
C ARG A 45 -13.50 1.52 -23.20
N ALA A 46 -13.58 2.48 -24.12
CA ALA A 46 -12.65 3.60 -24.17
C ALA A 46 -12.66 4.36 -22.83
N LEU A 47 -11.50 4.90 -22.42
CA LEU A 47 -11.44 5.72 -21.21
C LEU A 47 -12.30 6.97 -21.36
N GLY A 48 -13.14 7.26 -20.36
CA GLY A 48 -14.10 8.36 -20.41
C GLY A 48 -15.38 8.06 -21.21
N GLY A 49 -15.43 6.96 -21.95
CA GLY A 49 -16.65 6.46 -22.57
C GLY A 49 -17.61 5.84 -21.54
N ASN A 50 -18.89 5.78 -21.89
CA ASN A 50 -19.92 5.13 -21.07
C ASN A 50 -20.38 3.76 -21.60
N GLU A 51 -20.21 3.53 -22.90
CA GLU A 51 -20.67 2.33 -23.59
C GLU A 51 -19.66 1.19 -23.56
N TRP A 52 -20.10 0.01 -23.12
CA TRP A 52 -19.31 -1.21 -23.26
C TRP A 52 -19.44 -1.75 -24.68
N ARG A 53 -18.30 -2.12 -25.27
CA ARG A 53 -18.27 -2.81 -26.56
C ARG A 53 -17.73 -4.20 -26.39
N HIS A 54 -18.23 -5.10 -27.22
CA HIS A 54 -17.99 -6.52 -27.11
C HIS A 54 -17.19 -7.04 -28.31
N ILE A 55 -16.37 -8.05 -28.06
CA ILE A 55 -15.87 -8.92 -29.11
C ILE A 55 -17.06 -9.81 -29.48
N PRO A 56 -17.57 -9.74 -30.73
CA PRO A 56 -18.71 -10.56 -31.13
C PRO A 56 -18.35 -12.05 -31.06
N PRO A 57 -19.33 -12.95 -30.89
CA PRO A 57 -19.12 -14.37 -31.20
C PRO A 57 -18.95 -14.56 -32.72
N PRO A 58 -18.15 -15.54 -33.18
CA PRO A 58 -17.55 -16.66 -32.43
C PRO A 58 -16.15 -16.38 -31.85
N GLU A 59 -15.66 -15.15 -31.93
CA GLU A 59 -14.30 -14.81 -31.53
C GLU A 59 -14.04 -15.14 -30.05
N PRO A 60 -12.87 -15.75 -29.72
CA PRO A 60 -12.64 -16.29 -28.38
C PRO A 60 -12.56 -15.22 -27.28
N GLY A 61 -12.30 -13.97 -27.66
CA GLY A 61 -11.94 -12.86 -26.79
C GLY A 61 -10.44 -12.54 -26.88
N MET A 62 -9.99 -11.59 -26.07
CA MET A 62 -8.58 -11.21 -25.99
C MET A 62 -7.96 -11.72 -24.70
N VAL A 63 -6.83 -12.41 -24.83
CA VAL A 63 -6.03 -12.83 -23.68
C VAL A 63 -5.28 -11.61 -23.14
N ILE A 64 -5.33 -11.43 -21.83
CA ILE A 64 -4.54 -10.42 -21.12
C ILE A 64 -3.75 -11.07 -19.99
N MET A 65 -2.56 -10.56 -19.73
CA MET A 65 -1.75 -10.95 -18.59
C MET A 65 -2.09 -10.06 -17.39
N ARG A 66 -1.89 -10.60 -16.19
CA ARG A 66 -2.04 -9.82 -14.95
C ARG A 66 -1.13 -8.58 -14.93
N ASP A 67 0.03 -8.68 -15.56
CA ASP A 67 1.03 -7.61 -15.61
C ASP A 67 0.64 -6.48 -16.57
N ASP A 68 -0.34 -6.69 -17.44
CA ASP A 68 -0.90 -5.66 -18.33
C ASP A 68 -1.95 -4.78 -17.62
N LEU A 69 -2.39 -5.21 -16.43
CA LEU A 69 -3.42 -4.52 -15.66
C LEU A 69 -2.84 -3.30 -14.97
N VAL A 70 -3.48 -2.16 -15.19
CA VAL A 70 -3.12 -0.90 -14.55
C VAL A 70 -4.29 -0.31 -13.77
N LEU A 71 -3.96 0.29 -12.63
CA LEU A 71 -4.87 1.05 -11.78
C LEU A 71 -4.43 2.52 -11.83
N SER A 72 -5.39 3.44 -11.92
CA SER A 72 -5.05 4.86 -11.84
C SER A 72 -4.72 5.23 -10.41
N ALA A 73 -3.75 6.13 -10.22
CA ALA A 73 -3.42 6.69 -8.91
C ALA A 73 -4.66 7.25 -8.20
N ALA A 74 -5.58 7.90 -8.94
CA ALA A 74 -6.84 8.38 -8.39
C ALA A 74 -7.78 7.27 -7.89
N SER A 75 -7.83 6.12 -8.60
CA SER A 75 -8.66 4.98 -8.15
C SER A 75 -8.06 4.32 -6.91
N VAL A 76 -6.73 4.24 -6.84
CA VAL A 76 -6.00 3.77 -5.67
C VAL A 76 -6.29 4.72 -4.50
N ALA A 77 -6.01 6.02 -4.63
CA ALA A 77 -6.26 7.00 -3.58
C ALA A 77 -7.70 6.99 -3.04
N ARG A 78 -8.71 6.90 -3.93
CA ARG A 78 -10.11 6.79 -3.52
C ARG A 78 -10.38 5.51 -2.72
N PHE A 79 -9.86 4.37 -3.18
CA PHE A 79 -10.00 3.10 -2.47
C PHE A 79 -9.34 3.16 -1.09
N GLU A 80 -8.17 3.78 -1.00
CA GLU A 80 -7.45 3.97 0.27
C GLU A 80 -8.21 4.87 1.24
N GLU A 81 -8.85 5.93 0.74
CA GLU A 81 -9.72 6.82 1.52
C GLU A 81 -10.99 6.11 2.01
N GLU A 82 -11.67 5.38 1.13
CA GLU A 82 -12.92 4.67 1.41
C GLU A 82 -12.73 3.53 2.43
N HIS A 83 -11.65 2.76 2.30
CA HIS A 83 -11.40 1.58 3.11
C HIS A 83 -10.35 1.79 4.20
N GLY A 84 -9.82 3.01 4.33
CA GLY A 84 -8.83 3.38 5.33
C GLY A 84 -7.52 2.59 5.24
N VAL A 85 -7.17 2.08 4.06
CA VAL A 85 -6.02 1.16 3.86
C VAL A 85 -4.68 1.82 4.19
N PHE A 86 -4.57 3.13 3.94
CA PHE A 86 -3.43 3.96 4.37
C PHE A 86 -3.84 5.14 5.24
N ARG A 87 -5.07 5.12 5.79
CA ARG A 87 -5.40 5.99 6.91
C ARG A 87 -4.58 5.45 8.07
N ARG A 88 -3.34 5.94 8.20
CA ARG A 88 -2.59 5.85 9.45
C ARG A 88 -3.59 6.21 10.54
N VAL A 89 -3.71 5.32 11.52
CA VAL A 89 -4.38 5.63 12.75
C VAL A 89 -3.69 6.88 13.30
N ASN A 90 -4.25 8.07 13.05
CA ASN A 90 -4.61 9.06 14.05
C ASN A 90 -5.03 10.40 13.38
N PRO A 91 -6.30 10.82 13.49
CA PRO A 91 -6.77 12.15 13.08
C PRO A 91 -6.22 13.33 13.94
N ASN A 92 -5.24 13.09 14.83
CA ASN A 92 -4.57 14.12 15.65
C ASN A 92 -3.20 14.58 15.12
N ALA A 93 -2.90 14.42 13.83
CA ALA A 93 -1.65 14.88 13.19
C ALA A 93 -1.53 16.43 13.07
N GLY A 94 -1.92 17.14 14.12
CA GLY A 94 -1.64 18.55 14.31
C GLY A 94 -1.01 18.90 15.67
N LYS A 95 -0.85 17.96 16.62
CA LYS A 95 -0.24 18.25 17.95
C LYS A 95 0.43 17.06 18.66
N GLY A 96 0.94 16.05 17.97
CA GLY A 96 1.59 14.92 18.64
C GLY A 96 2.66 14.23 17.81
N HIS A 97 3.75 13.84 18.47
CA HIS A 97 4.84 13.06 17.86
C HIS A 97 4.35 11.67 17.43
N ASP A 98 4.97 11.13 16.37
CA ASP A 98 4.68 9.79 15.82
C ASP A 98 5.14 8.66 16.76
N TRP A 99 4.34 8.41 17.79
CA TRP A 99 4.64 7.38 18.78
C TRP A 99 4.49 5.96 18.23
N GLU A 100 3.64 5.72 17.22
CA GLU A 100 3.52 4.40 16.60
C GLU A 100 4.77 4.06 15.77
N GLY A 101 5.23 4.99 14.94
CA GLY A 101 6.49 4.87 14.20
C GLY A 101 7.68 4.69 15.16
N PHE A 102 7.69 5.43 16.27
CA PHE A 102 8.70 5.29 17.32
C PHE A 102 8.76 3.86 17.88
N TYR A 103 7.64 3.24 18.22
CA TYR A 103 7.67 1.86 18.75
C TYR A 103 8.13 0.85 17.70
N GLY A 104 7.76 1.03 16.44
CA GLY A 104 8.26 0.20 15.34
C GLY A 104 9.78 0.30 15.18
N ALA A 105 10.31 1.53 15.18
CA ALA A 105 11.75 1.80 15.11
C ALA A 105 12.51 1.24 16.32
N LEU A 106 11.95 1.42 17.52
CA LEU A 106 12.49 0.89 18.77
C LEU A 106 12.60 -0.63 18.75
N ILE A 107 11.54 -1.34 18.34
CA ILE A 107 11.51 -2.80 18.26
C ILE A 107 12.54 -3.28 17.22
N LEU A 108 12.56 -2.67 16.04
CA LEU A 108 13.51 -3.03 14.98
C LEU A 108 14.95 -2.82 15.43
N ARG A 109 15.24 -1.70 16.10
CA ARG A 109 16.55 -1.39 16.66
C ARG A 109 16.97 -2.43 17.70
N LEU A 110 16.09 -2.76 18.66
CA LEU A 110 16.37 -3.76 19.69
C LEU A 110 16.55 -5.16 19.10
N PHE A 111 15.78 -5.52 18.08
CA PHE A 111 15.92 -6.80 17.39
C PHE A 111 17.25 -6.90 16.63
N GLN A 112 17.70 -5.83 15.97
CA GLN A 112 18.92 -5.82 15.17
C GLN A 112 20.21 -5.66 16.00
N ARG A 113 20.17 -4.84 17.05
CA ARG A 113 21.36 -4.43 17.82
C ARG A 113 21.38 -4.97 19.25
N GLY A 114 20.33 -5.68 19.66
CA GLY A 114 20.15 -6.15 21.02
C GLY A 114 19.83 -5.02 22.00
N LEU A 115 19.92 -5.37 23.28
CA LEU A 115 19.70 -4.43 24.38
C LEU A 115 20.86 -3.43 24.45
N PRO A 116 20.57 -2.13 24.67
CA PRO A 116 21.63 -1.14 24.85
C PRO A 116 22.41 -1.39 26.15
N GLU A 117 23.70 -1.06 26.18
CA GLU A 117 24.49 -1.04 27.42
C GLU A 117 24.00 0.04 28.39
N LYS A 118 23.60 1.21 27.85
CA LYS A 118 23.06 2.32 28.64
C LYS A 118 21.72 2.77 28.06
N GLN A 119 20.76 2.99 28.95
CA GLN A 119 19.46 3.54 28.55
C GLN A 119 19.58 4.89 27.83
N ALA A 120 20.53 5.74 28.26
CA ALA A 120 20.73 7.07 27.66
C ALA A 120 21.06 6.98 26.17
N ASP A 121 21.85 5.99 25.76
CA ASP A 121 22.26 5.82 24.36
C ASP A 121 21.05 5.47 23.49
N LEU A 122 20.17 4.59 23.98
CA LEU A 122 18.92 4.26 23.28
C LEU A 122 17.96 5.45 23.23
N VAL A 123 17.86 6.24 24.29
CA VAL A 123 17.01 7.44 24.29
C VAL A 123 17.53 8.46 23.26
N GLY A 124 18.85 8.66 23.18
CA GLY A 124 19.48 9.50 22.15
C GLY A 124 19.19 9.02 20.73
N GLU A 125 19.41 7.72 20.46
CA GLU A 125 19.11 7.14 19.14
C GLU A 125 17.65 7.33 18.71
N MET A 126 16.71 7.24 19.65
CA MET A 126 15.29 7.42 19.32
C MET A 126 14.89 8.90 19.17
N LEU A 127 15.60 9.82 19.84
CA LEU A 127 15.45 11.25 19.57
C LEU A 127 15.96 11.61 18.17
N ASP A 128 17.13 11.08 17.79
CA ASP A 128 17.69 11.24 16.45
C ASP A 128 16.73 10.67 15.38
N TRP A 129 16.07 9.56 15.68
CA TRP A 129 15.02 9.00 14.82
C TRP A 129 13.85 9.98 14.66
N PHE A 130 13.36 10.63 15.72
CA PHE A 130 12.30 11.64 15.60
C PHE A 130 12.72 12.82 14.72
N ILE A 131 13.95 13.31 14.88
CA ILE A 131 14.49 14.41 14.08
C ILE A 131 14.56 14.00 12.59
N ALA A 132 15.00 12.77 12.30
CA ALA A 132 15.12 12.26 10.94
C ALA A 132 13.78 11.96 10.26
N ASN A 133 12.74 11.63 11.03
CA ASN A 133 11.44 11.20 10.51
C ASN A 133 10.32 12.27 10.62
N SER A 134 10.59 13.39 11.30
CA SER A 134 9.66 14.52 11.41
C SER A 134 9.84 15.51 10.26
N THR A 135 8.73 16.05 9.75
CA THR A 135 8.74 17.02 8.64
C THR A 135 9.55 18.28 8.95
N ASP A 136 9.54 18.72 10.22
CA ASP A 136 10.20 19.95 10.68
C ASP A 136 11.41 19.67 11.60
N GLY A 137 11.83 18.41 11.72
CA GLY A 137 12.84 18.00 12.71
C GLY A 137 12.36 18.11 14.17
N ASP A 138 11.06 18.27 14.39
CA ASP A 138 10.45 18.32 15.72
C ASP A 138 10.59 16.98 16.44
N ALA A 139 11.09 17.02 17.67
CA ALA A 139 11.29 15.86 18.51
C ALA A 139 10.79 16.15 19.94
N PRO A 140 10.19 15.16 20.62
CA PRO A 140 9.80 15.30 22.01
C PRO A 140 11.00 15.52 22.93
N ASP A 141 10.76 16.11 24.10
CA ASP A 141 11.78 16.19 25.14
C ASP A 141 12.33 14.80 25.52
N GLU A 142 13.62 14.75 25.82
CA GLU A 142 14.30 13.53 26.25
C GLU A 142 13.58 12.85 27.43
N SER A 143 13.04 13.63 28.37
CA SER A 143 12.30 13.12 29.51
C SER A 143 11.03 12.35 29.09
N THR A 144 10.38 12.77 28.00
CA THR A 144 9.18 12.16 27.44
C THR A 144 9.52 10.85 26.75
N VAL A 145 10.59 10.83 25.95
CA VAL A 145 11.09 9.60 25.30
C VAL A 145 11.55 8.60 26.35
N ARG A 146 12.33 9.04 27.34
CA ARG A 146 12.83 8.21 28.43
C ARG A 146 11.71 7.49 29.18
N LYS A 147 10.63 8.20 29.53
CA LYS A 147 9.46 7.62 30.22
C LYS A 147 8.80 6.47 29.45
N ARG A 148 8.91 6.45 28.12
CA ARG A 148 8.38 5.38 27.26
C ARG A 148 9.38 4.23 27.06
N VAL A 149 10.68 4.54 27.01
CA VAL A 149 11.74 3.54 26.87
C VAL A 149 11.96 2.75 28.17
N SER A 150 11.95 3.41 29.34
CA SER A 150 12.29 2.76 30.63
C SER A 150 11.47 1.50 30.92
N PRO A 151 10.13 1.50 30.78
CA PRO A 151 9.33 0.33 31.11
C PRO A 151 9.65 -0.86 30.20
N ILE A 152 9.87 -0.61 28.91
CA ILE A 152 10.17 -1.65 27.93
C ILE A 152 11.52 -2.30 28.25
N LEU A 153 12.57 -1.50 28.47
CA LEU A 153 13.88 -2.03 28.86
C LEU A 153 13.82 -2.81 30.17
N ARG A 154 13.05 -2.33 31.16
CA ARG A 154 12.88 -3.04 32.43
C ARG A 154 12.22 -4.39 32.24
N MET A 155 11.20 -4.49 31.39
CA MET A 155 10.55 -5.75 31.07
C MET A 155 11.50 -6.70 30.34
N LEU A 156 12.25 -6.21 29.35
CA LEU A 156 13.20 -7.04 28.60
C LEU A 156 14.36 -7.53 29.49
N ASN A 157 14.88 -6.69 30.37
CA ASN A 157 15.93 -7.07 31.33
C ASN A 157 15.43 -8.04 32.42
N ALA A 158 14.11 -8.19 32.62
CA ALA A 158 13.56 -9.16 33.56
C ALA A 158 13.42 -10.56 32.94
N GLU A 159 13.37 -10.64 31.61
CA GLU A 159 13.25 -11.89 30.83
C GLU A 159 14.59 -12.38 30.28
N ALA A 160 15.64 -11.55 30.34
CA ALA A 160 17.01 -11.85 29.91
C ALA A 160 17.84 -12.46 31.04
#